data_AF-A0A1G6HRB6-F1
#
_entry.id   AF-A0A1G6HRB6-F1
#
_cell.length_a   1.000
_cell.length_b   1.000
_cell.length_c   1.000
_cell.angle_alpha   90.00
_cell.angle_beta   90.00
_cell.angle_gamma   90.00
#
_symmetry.space_group_name_H-M   'P 1'
#
loop_
_entity.id
_entity.type
_entity.pdbx_description
1 polymer ?
#
loop_
_entity_poly.entity_id
_entity_poly.type
_entity_poly.pdbx_seq_one_letter_code
_entity_poly.pdbx_strand_id
1 'polypeptide(L)'
;MSTTRIVIRNYNEVMKEISIIEDLIAVTKKERDDWWEGGRLYKLVPLDNAAWRVDRLNERLSEMYQVLEELEYKRKEIEYKLSRLGGLEYQVAYKRYVEGKPLKAIARELCYSLERIKQVSAKINRQKV
;
A
#
# COMPACT_ATOMS: atom_id res chain seq x y z
N MET A 1 -20.86 1.79 -16.26
CA MET A 1 -19.51 1.20 -16.15
C MET A 1 -19.12 1.10 -14.68
N SER A 2 -18.38 0.07 -14.33
CA SER A 2 -18.26 -0.53 -12.99
C SER A 2 -17.24 0.18 -12.09
N THR A 3 -17.71 1.00 -11.16
CA THR A 3 -16.89 1.79 -10.21
C THR A 3 -16.04 0.91 -9.28
N THR A 4 -16.46 -0.32 -8.99
CA THR A 4 -15.82 -1.17 -7.98
C THR A 4 -14.63 -1.97 -8.51
N ARG A 5 -14.57 -2.28 -9.82
CA ARG A 5 -13.34 -2.87 -10.41
C ARG A 5 -12.14 -1.93 -10.28
N ILE A 6 -12.40 -0.62 -10.17
CA ILE A 6 -11.39 0.44 -10.06
C ILE A 6 -10.82 0.49 -8.62
N VAL A 7 -11.67 0.36 -7.59
CA VAL A 7 -11.24 0.45 -6.17
C VAL A 7 -10.30 -0.71 -5.74
N ILE A 8 -10.49 -1.90 -6.31
CA ILE A 8 -9.78 -3.14 -5.90
C ILE A 8 -8.39 -3.25 -6.51
N ARG A 9 -8.28 -2.86 -7.78
CA ARG A 9 -6.97 -2.67 -8.41
C ARG A 9 -6.17 -1.66 -7.59
N ASN A 10 -6.82 -0.54 -7.25
CA ASN A 10 -6.21 0.53 -6.47
C ASN A 10 -5.69 0.06 -5.10
N TYR A 11 -6.44 -0.68 -4.27
CA TYR A 11 -5.92 -1.07 -2.94
C TYR A 11 -4.67 -1.97 -3.00
N ASN A 12 -4.71 -3.04 -3.79
CA ASN A 12 -3.55 -3.94 -3.91
C ASN A 12 -2.39 -3.28 -4.65
N GLU A 13 -2.66 -2.38 -5.60
CA GLU A 13 -1.64 -1.56 -6.26
C GLU A 13 -1.01 -0.59 -5.25
N VAL A 14 -1.79 0.14 -4.46
CA VAL A 14 -1.32 1.00 -3.37
C VAL A 14 -0.48 0.23 -2.36
N MET A 15 -0.92 -0.95 -1.92
CA MET A 15 -0.13 -1.78 -0.99
C MET A 15 1.20 -2.23 -1.59
N LYS A 16 1.23 -2.57 -2.88
CA LYS A 16 2.47 -2.91 -3.58
C LYS A 16 3.38 -1.69 -3.73
N GLU A 17 2.82 -0.54 -4.08
CA GLU A 17 3.56 0.71 -4.19
C GLU A 17 4.16 1.13 -2.84
N ILE A 18 3.40 1.02 -1.74
CA ILE A 18 3.89 1.23 -0.38
C ILE A 18 5.11 0.33 -0.11
N SER A 19 4.97 -0.98 -0.34
CA SER A 19 6.07 -1.94 -0.12
C SER A 19 7.31 -1.60 -0.95
N ILE A 20 7.14 -1.21 -2.21
CA ILE A 20 8.25 -0.82 -3.08
C ILE A 20 8.94 0.44 -2.53
N ILE A 21 8.16 1.45 -2.11
CA ILE A 21 8.71 2.69 -1.58
C ILE A 21 9.41 2.46 -0.24
N GLU A 22 8.87 1.61 0.63
CA GLU A 22 9.52 1.22 1.89
C GLU A 22 10.88 0.53 1.64
N ASP A 23 10.95 -0.39 0.68
CA ASP A 23 12.19 -1.05 0.28
C ASP A 23 13.21 -0.03 -0.28
N LEU A 24 12.76 0.90 -1.12
CA LEU A 24 13.61 1.96 -1.67
C LEU A 24 14.12 2.91 -0.58
N ILE A 25 13.28 3.28 0.39
CA ILE A 25 13.68 4.07 1.55
C ILE A 25 14.73 3.33 2.37
N ALA A 26 14.52 2.03 2.64
CA ALA A 26 15.47 1.22 3.40
C ALA A 26 16.84 1.15 2.73
N VAL A 27 16.87 0.90 1.41
CA VAL A 27 18.11 0.88 0.63
C VAL A 27 18.79 2.25 0.61
N THR A 28 18.02 3.32 0.36
CA THR A 28 18.56 4.69 0.27
C THR A 28 19.08 5.18 1.63
N LYS A 29 18.41 4.83 2.73
CA LYS A 29 18.89 5.11 4.08
C LYS A 29 20.21 4.42 4.37
N LYS A 30 20.31 3.13 4.04
CA LYS A 30 21.54 2.38 4.22
C LYS A 30 22.69 3.01 3.43
N GLU A 31 22.43 3.41 2.19
CA GLU A 31 23.42 4.14 1.40
C GLU A 31 23.81 5.44 2.12
N ARG A 32 22.85 6.27 2.53
CA ARG A 32 23.11 7.51 3.26
C ARG A 32 23.97 7.28 4.50
N ASP A 33 23.70 6.23 5.27
CA ASP A 33 24.46 5.87 6.46
C ASP A 33 25.91 5.45 6.13
N ASP A 34 26.14 4.78 4.99
CA ASP A 34 27.48 4.47 4.52
C ASP A 34 28.30 5.73 4.18
N TRP A 35 27.64 6.81 3.74
CA TRP A 35 28.27 8.11 3.43
C TRP A 35 28.37 9.06 4.62
N TRP A 36 27.58 8.85 5.68
CA TRP A 36 27.55 9.71 6.88
C TRP A 36 28.83 9.58 7.72
N GLU A 37 29.07 10.53 8.63
CA GLU A 37 30.19 10.46 9.59
C GLU A 37 30.15 9.14 10.38
N GLY A 38 31.23 8.36 10.29
CA GLY A 38 31.33 7.02 10.88
C GLY A 38 30.90 5.87 9.95
N GLY A 39 30.35 6.18 8.77
CA GLY A 39 30.01 5.23 7.72
C GLY A 39 31.22 4.67 6.99
N ARG A 40 30.99 3.58 6.21
CA ARG A 40 32.06 2.86 5.50
C ARG A 40 32.80 3.73 4.49
N LEU A 41 32.10 4.63 3.81
CA LEU A 41 32.63 5.41 2.69
C LEU A 41 33.17 6.76 3.13
N TYR A 42 32.77 7.27 4.30
CA TYR A 42 33.16 8.57 4.82
C TYR A 42 34.67 8.81 4.83
N LYS A 43 35.46 7.78 5.18
CA LYS A 43 36.93 7.88 5.25
C LYS A 43 37.64 7.69 3.90
N LEU A 44 36.91 7.27 2.87
CA LEU A 44 37.46 6.92 1.56
C LEU A 44 37.32 8.07 0.54
N VAL A 45 36.57 9.10 0.88
CA VAL A 45 36.32 10.26 0.01
C VAL A 45 36.59 11.57 0.74
N PRO A 46 36.88 12.65 0.01
CA PRO A 46 36.88 14.00 0.57
C PRO A 46 35.56 14.35 1.29
N LEU A 47 35.66 15.10 2.39
CA LEU A 47 34.53 15.43 3.27
C LEU A 47 33.42 16.21 2.53
N ASP A 48 33.83 17.16 1.69
CA ASP A 48 32.93 17.94 0.83
C ASP A 48 32.10 17.05 -0.09
N ASN A 49 32.73 16.03 -0.71
CA ASN A 49 32.04 15.06 -1.55
C ASN A 49 31.07 14.16 -0.75
N ALA A 50 31.48 13.70 0.44
CA ALA A 50 30.62 12.92 1.32
C ALA A 50 29.40 13.72 1.77
N ALA A 51 29.61 14.96 2.22
CA ALA A 51 28.55 15.87 2.66
C ALA A 51 27.54 16.13 1.53
N TRP A 52 28.03 16.49 0.34
CA TRP A 52 27.18 16.71 -0.83
C TRP A 52 26.35 15.48 -1.20
N ARG A 53 26.95 14.28 -1.11
CA ARG A 53 26.24 13.03 -1.39
C ARG A 53 25.15 12.73 -0.36
N VAL A 54 25.45 12.96 0.91
CA VAL A 54 24.46 12.82 2.00
C VAL A 54 23.29 13.77 1.79
N ASP A 55 23.54 15.03 1.48
CA ASP A 55 22.48 16.03 1.27
C ASP A 55 21.53 15.60 0.15
N ARG A 56 22.08 15.16 -0.99
CA ARG A 56 21.30 14.58 -2.11
C ARG A 56 20.44 13.37 -1.70
N LEU A 57 20.99 12.49 -0.85
CA LEU A 57 20.27 11.31 -0.37
C LEU A 57 19.17 11.70 0.61
N ASN A 58 19.39 12.71 1.45
CA ASN A 58 18.38 13.26 2.36
C ASN A 58 17.21 13.91 1.59
N GLU A 59 17.51 14.70 0.55
CA GLU A 59 16.47 15.26 -0.34
C GLU A 59 15.60 14.16 -0.93
N ARG A 60 16.24 13.13 -1.51
CA ARG A 60 15.54 11.99 -2.09
C ARG A 60 14.70 11.21 -1.06
N LEU A 61 15.23 11.03 0.15
CA LEU A 61 14.50 10.39 1.24
C LEU A 61 13.27 11.21 1.63
N SER A 62 13.38 12.53 1.69
CA SER A 62 12.26 13.43 1.96
C SER A 62 11.15 13.28 0.92
N GLU A 63 11.50 13.26 -0.36
CA GLU A 63 10.54 13.03 -1.46
C GLU A 63 9.85 11.67 -1.33
N MET A 64 10.62 10.61 -1.08
CA MET A 64 10.06 9.26 -0.90
C MET A 64 9.12 9.18 0.31
N TYR A 65 9.43 9.89 1.41
CA TYR A 65 8.57 9.94 2.58
C TYR A 65 7.25 10.66 2.30
N GLN A 66 7.26 11.73 1.52
CA GLN A 66 6.03 12.41 1.09
C GLN A 66 5.16 11.48 0.25
N VAL A 67 5.75 10.77 -0.71
CA VAL A 67 5.03 9.79 -1.52
C VAL A 67 4.43 8.67 -0.65
N LEU A 68 5.20 8.17 0.32
CA LEU A 68 4.73 7.14 1.25
C LEU A 68 3.53 7.64 2.07
N GLU A 69 3.57 8.87 2.56
CA GLU A 69 2.47 9.49 3.30
C GLU A 69 1.19 9.60 2.46
N GLU A 70 1.31 10.02 1.19
CA GLU A 70 0.17 10.08 0.27
C GLU A 70 -0.44 8.69 0.01
N LEU A 71 0.40 7.66 -0.16
CA LEU A 71 -0.05 6.30 -0.37
C LEU A 71 -0.73 5.73 0.89
N GLU A 72 -0.17 5.98 2.07
CA GLU A 72 -0.78 5.64 3.35
C GLU A 72 -2.15 6.29 3.53
N TYR A 73 -2.28 7.56 3.13
CA TYR A 73 -3.55 8.28 3.18
C TYR A 73 -4.59 7.61 2.26
N LYS A 74 -4.22 7.29 1.02
CA LYS A 74 -5.10 6.55 0.08
C LYS A 74 -5.50 5.19 0.63
N ARG A 75 -4.57 4.44 1.24
CA ARG A 75 -4.88 3.16 1.91
C ARG A 75 -5.95 3.36 2.98
N LYS A 76 -5.74 4.32 3.90
CA LYS A 76 -6.67 4.63 4.99
C LYS A 76 -8.04 5.07 4.47
N GLU A 77 -8.10 5.82 3.37
CA GLU A 77 -9.35 6.22 2.74
C GLU A 77 -10.14 4.99 2.24
N ILE A 78 -9.45 4.02 1.63
CA ILE A 78 -10.07 2.77 1.17
C ILE A 78 -10.54 1.94 2.36
N GLU A 79 -9.71 1.78 3.39
CA GLU A 79 -10.08 1.07 4.63
C GLU A 79 -11.29 1.72 5.32
N TYR A 80 -11.33 3.05 5.36
CA TYR A 80 -12.47 3.79 5.89
C TYR A 80 -13.76 3.50 5.08
N LYS A 81 -13.68 3.54 3.75
CA LYS A 81 -14.82 3.17 2.88
C LYS A 81 -15.28 1.72 3.13
N LEU A 82 -14.34 0.80 3.35
CA LEU A 82 -14.66 -0.59 3.71
C LEU A 82 -15.33 -0.67 5.08
N SER A 83 -14.88 0.08 6.08
CA SER A 83 -15.43 0.06 7.44
C SER A 83 -16.90 0.48 7.52
N ARG A 84 -17.39 1.24 6.52
CA ARG A 84 -18.80 1.62 6.39
C ARG A 84 -19.70 0.46 5.96
N LEU A 85 -19.13 -0.64 5.47
CA LEU A 85 -19.87 -1.86 5.18
C LEU A 85 -20.13 -2.62 6.48
N GLY A 86 -21.32 -3.20 6.59
CA GLY A 86 -21.74 -3.95 7.79
C GLY A 86 -21.85 -5.46 7.53
N GLY A 87 -21.56 -6.25 8.56
CA GLY A 87 -21.83 -7.69 8.58
C GLY A 87 -21.22 -8.45 7.39
N LEU A 88 -22.05 -9.15 6.64
CA LEU A 88 -21.61 -9.99 5.52
C LEU A 88 -21.00 -9.18 4.36
N GLU A 89 -21.43 -7.93 4.17
CA GLU A 89 -20.89 -7.08 3.10
C GLU A 89 -19.43 -6.72 3.35
N TYR A 90 -19.11 -6.36 4.59
CA TYR A 90 -17.73 -6.10 5.01
C TYR A 90 -16.85 -7.33 4.83
N GLN A 91 -17.29 -8.49 5.35
CA GLN A 91 -16.51 -9.72 5.28
C GLN A 91 -16.22 -10.13 3.82
N VAL A 92 -17.21 -9.98 2.93
CA VAL A 92 -17.04 -10.29 1.51
C VAL A 92 -16.12 -9.27 0.83
N ALA A 93 -16.29 -7.97 1.12
CA ALA A 93 -15.45 -6.92 0.55
C ALA A 93 -14.00 -7.06 1.01
N TYR A 94 -13.76 -7.22 2.30
CA TYR A 94 -12.42 -7.38 2.87
C TYR A 94 -11.71 -8.60 2.27
N LYS A 95 -12.31 -9.79 2.33
CA LYS A 95 -11.71 -11.00 1.77
C LYS A 95 -11.47 -10.91 0.27
N ARG A 96 -12.34 -10.20 -0.46
CA ARG A 96 -12.19 -10.06 -1.91
C ARG A 96 -11.15 -9.02 -2.28
N TYR A 97 -11.11 -7.90 -1.57
CA TYR A 97 -10.42 -6.68 -2.00
C TYR A 97 -9.10 -6.49 -1.29
N VAL A 98 -9.03 -6.85 -0.01
CA VAL A 98 -7.82 -6.82 0.81
C VAL A 98 -7.05 -8.14 0.69
N GLU A 99 -7.72 -9.28 0.86
CA GLU A 99 -7.05 -10.61 0.77
C GLU A 99 -6.94 -11.15 -0.67
N GLY A 100 -7.58 -10.50 -1.65
CA GLY A 100 -7.53 -10.91 -3.06
C GLY A 100 -8.21 -12.26 -3.38
N LYS A 101 -9.06 -12.79 -2.49
CA LYS A 101 -9.63 -14.13 -2.64
C LYS A 101 -10.72 -14.19 -3.71
N PRO A 102 -10.82 -15.31 -4.47
CA PRO A 102 -11.93 -15.52 -5.39
C PRO A 102 -13.24 -15.75 -4.62
N LEU A 103 -14.38 -15.33 -5.19
CA LEU A 103 -15.71 -15.47 -4.57
C LEU A 103 -16.02 -16.91 -4.12
N LYS A 104 -15.51 -17.91 -4.84
CA LYS A 104 -15.66 -19.32 -4.50
C LYS A 104 -14.94 -19.70 -3.20
N ALA A 105 -13.75 -19.15 -2.96
CA ALA A 105 -13.03 -19.36 -1.70
C ALA A 105 -13.75 -18.63 -0.55
N ILE A 106 -14.20 -17.40 -0.79
CA ILE A 106 -14.96 -16.62 0.20
C ILE A 106 -16.25 -17.35 0.62
N ALA A 107 -16.97 -17.92 -0.34
CA ALA A 107 -18.18 -18.70 -0.07
C ALA A 107 -17.91 -19.90 0.84
N ARG A 108 -16.81 -20.63 0.62
CA ARG A 108 -16.41 -21.74 1.48
C ARG A 108 -16.03 -21.26 2.88
N GLU A 109 -15.21 -20.21 2.97
CA GLU A 109 -14.72 -19.67 4.25
C GLU A 109 -15.83 -19.09 5.13
N LEU A 110 -16.80 -18.41 4.52
CA LEU A 110 -17.92 -17.82 5.24
C LEU A 110 -19.11 -18.78 5.38
N CYS A 111 -18.98 -20.02 4.90
CA CYS A 111 -20.03 -21.04 4.89
C CYS A 111 -21.36 -20.58 4.24
N TYR A 112 -21.27 -19.80 3.16
CA TYR A 112 -22.43 -19.36 2.37
C TYR A 112 -22.42 -19.99 0.98
N SER A 113 -23.58 -20.01 0.31
CA SER A 113 -23.66 -20.39 -1.10
C SER A 113 -22.94 -19.37 -1.99
N LEU A 114 -22.39 -19.85 -3.10
CA LEU A 114 -21.72 -18.98 -4.08
C LEU A 114 -22.68 -17.92 -4.63
N GLU A 115 -23.94 -18.28 -4.92
CA GLU A 115 -24.99 -17.33 -5.31
C GLU A 115 -25.20 -16.22 -4.28
N ARG A 116 -25.25 -16.55 -2.97
CA ARG A 116 -25.41 -15.54 -1.92
C ARG A 116 -24.25 -14.56 -1.90
N ILE A 117 -23.01 -15.06 -2.02
CA ILE A 117 -21.81 -14.21 -2.06
C ILE A 117 -21.73 -13.37 -3.33
N LYS A 118 -22.17 -13.90 -4.49
CA LYS A 118 -22.31 -13.12 -5.73
C LYS A 118 -23.32 -11.97 -5.56
N GLN A 119 -24.47 -12.24 -4.94
CA GLN A 119 -25.49 -11.22 -4.68
C GLN A 119 -24.97 -10.12 -3.74
N VAL A 120 -24.30 -10.48 -2.65
CA VAL A 120 -23.67 -9.53 -1.73
C VAL A 120 -22.62 -8.70 -2.44
N SER A 121 -21.74 -9.34 -3.22
CA SER A 121 -20.74 -8.61 -4.02
C SER A 121 -21.38 -7.67 -5.05
N ALA A 122 -22.49 -8.06 -5.66
CA ALA A 122 -23.23 -7.20 -6.58
C ALA A 122 -23.91 -6.02 -5.87
N LYS A 123 -24.37 -6.22 -4.63
CA LYS A 123 -24.96 -5.15 -3.79
C LYS A 123 -23.90 -4.12 -3.39
N ILE A 124 -22.73 -4.58 -2.95
CA ILE A 124 -21.57 -3.72 -2.67
C ILE A 124 -21.21 -2.88 -3.91
N ASN A 125 -21.27 -3.47 -5.11
CA ASN A 125 -20.99 -2.72 -6.34
C ASN A 125 -22.03 -1.63 -6.67
N ARG A 126 -23.27 -1.75 -6.18
CA ARG A 126 -24.36 -0.79 -6.46
C ARG A 126 -24.43 0.33 -5.43
N GLN A 127 -23.98 0.09 -4.21
CA GLN A 127 -23.76 1.15 -3.24
C GLN A 127 -22.60 2.00 -3.76
N LYS A 128 -22.94 3.16 -4.35
CA LYS A 128 -21.96 4.22 -4.64
C LYS A 128 -21.40 4.68 -3.30
N VAL A 129 -20.29 4.08 -2.88
CA VAL A 129 -19.40 4.59 -1.84
C VAL A 129 -18.33 5.44 -2.49
#